data_AF-A0A3D4JHZ8-F1
#
_entry.id   AF-A0A3D4JHZ8-F1
#
_cell.length_a   1.000
_cell.length_b   1.000
_cell.length_c   1.000
_cell.angle_alpha   90.00
_cell.angle_beta   90.00
_cell.angle_gamma   90.00
#
_symmetry.space_group_name_H-M   'P 1'
#
loop_
_entity.id
_entity.type
_entity.pdbx_description
1 polymer ?
#
loop_
_entity_poly.entity_id
_entity_poly.type
_entity_poly.pdbx_seq_one_letter_code
_entity_poly.pdbx_strand_id
1 'polypeptide(L)'
;MKIEAKEKDNSLMHFQKLNEIIRDTADRNITINDCIGQRFIGSGISNKNIVINGTPGNALGAYLNGAEITVNGNAQDATGDTMNDGTIIIHGSSGDATGYAMRGGKIFVRDNAGYRAGIHMKAYKEKFPVLIIGGSAGSFLGEYQAGGVIVVLGLNSHSTDAPVGYFCGTGMHGGAIYLCCEKLPE
;
A
#
# COMPACT_ATOMS: atom_id res chain seq x y z
N MET A 1 -11.40 11.42 16.01
CA MET A 1 -12.07 10.19 16.44
C MET A 1 -11.07 9.11 16.86
N LYS A 2 -11.41 8.30 17.87
CA LYS A 2 -10.77 6.99 18.12
C LYS A 2 -11.80 5.89 17.94
N ILE A 3 -11.42 4.78 17.31
CA ILE A 3 -12.27 3.62 17.04
C ILE A 3 -11.52 2.37 17.49
N GLU A 4 -12.15 1.55 18.30
CA GLU A 4 -11.65 0.20 18.60
C GLU A 4 -12.19 -0.74 17.52
N ALA A 5 -11.33 -1.48 16.82
CA ALA A 5 -11.76 -2.46 15.80
C ALA A 5 -12.28 -3.78 16.42
N LYS A 6 -12.67 -3.72 17.69
CA LYS A 6 -13.28 -4.78 18.49
C LYS A 6 -14.59 -4.27 19.08
N GLU A 7 -15.54 -5.18 19.25
CA GLU A 7 -16.77 -4.92 19.98
C GLU A 7 -16.54 -4.99 21.50
N LYS A 8 -17.55 -4.60 22.29
CA LYS A 8 -17.46 -4.59 23.76
C LYS A 8 -17.24 -5.98 24.37
N ASP A 9 -17.65 -7.03 23.67
CA ASP A 9 -17.44 -8.43 24.05
C ASP A 9 -16.08 -8.98 23.56
N ASN A 10 -15.20 -8.11 23.07
CA ASN A 10 -13.87 -8.41 22.54
C ASN A 10 -13.87 -9.21 21.21
N SER A 11 -15.04 -9.43 20.60
CA SER A 11 -15.12 -9.96 19.23
C SER A 11 -14.66 -8.91 18.21
N LEU A 12 -14.23 -9.36 17.02
CA LEU A 12 -13.78 -8.44 15.97
C LEU A 12 -14.97 -7.68 15.37
N MET A 13 -14.84 -6.35 15.27
CA MET A 13 -15.81 -5.55 14.54
C MET A 13 -15.78 -5.94 13.06
N HIS A 14 -16.96 -6.21 12.49
CA HIS A 14 -17.08 -6.54 11.08
C HIS A 14 -16.58 -5.38 10.20
N PHE A 15 -15.81 -5.69 9.15
CA PHE A 15 -15.15 -4.67 8.34
C PHE A 15 -16.13 -3.67 7.71
N GLN A 16 -17.33 -4.09 7.32
CA GLN A 16 -18.34 -3.18 6.74
C GLN A 16 -18.75 -2.10 7.74
N LYS A 17 -19.06 -2.50 8.97
CA LYS A 17 -19.43 -1.59 10.06
C LYS A 17 -18.30 -0.60 10.35
N LEU A 18 -17.04 -1.06 10.40
CA LEU A 18 -15.89 -0.18 10.58
C LEU A 18 -15.78 0.85 9.44
N ASN A 19 -15.93 0.41 8.19
CA ASN A 19 -15.87 1.28 7.03
C ASN A 19 -17.00 2.31 6.98
N GLU A 20 -18.21 1.93 7.38
CA GLU A 20 -19.36 2.85 7.52
C GLU A 20 -19.06 3.93 8.56
N ILE A 21 -18.57 3.56 9.74
CA ILE A 21 -18.18 4.53 10.78
C ILE A 21 -17.14 5.54 10.26
N ILE A 22 -16.12 5.06 9.54
CA ILE A 22 -15.06 5.91 8.97
C ILE A 22 -15.62 6.84 7.88
N ARG A 23 -16.57 6.36 7.07
CA ARG A 23 -17.17 7.14 5.99
C ARG A 23 -18.10 8.23 6.52
N ASP A 24 -18.93 7.88 7.50
CA ASP A 24 -20.04 8.74 7.96
C ASP A 24 -19.60 9.78 9.00
N THR A 25 -18.45 9.55 9.66
CA THR A 25 -17.93 10.52 10.63
C THR A 25 -17.50 11.83 9.95
N ALA A 26 -17.81 12.97 10.57
CA ALA A 26 -17.31 14.28 10.16
C ALA A 26 -15.82 14.49 10.54
N ASP A 27 -15.30 13.68 11.48
CA ASP A 27 -13.91 13.77 11.90
C ASP A 27 -12.96 13.49 10.74
N ARG A 28 -11.95 14.34 10.59
CA ARG A 28 -10.88 14.14 9.61
C ARG A 28 -9.78 13.23 10.16
N ASN A 29 -9.42 13.38 11.43
CA ASN A 29 -8.37 12.59 12.07
C ASN A 29 -9.01 11.41 12.81
N ILE A 30 -8.70 10.19 12.37
CA ILE A 30 -9.27 8.95 12.89
C ILE A 30 -8.12 8.03 13.30
N THR A 31 -8.18 7.50 14.51
CA THR A 31 -7.27 6.44 14.97
C THR A 31 -8.06 5.16 15.16
N ILE A 32 -7.62 4.08 14.54
CA ILE A 32 -8.19 2.73 14.66
C ILE A 32 -7.22 1.88 15.48
N ASN A 33 -7.69 1.37 16.61
CA ASN A 33 -6.94 0.48 17.49
C ASN A 33 -7.38 -0.97 17.28
N ASP A 34 -6.50 -1.90 17.67
CA ASP A 34 -6.77 -3.34 17.64
C ASP A 34 -7.24 -3.86 16.27
N CYS A 35 -6.70 -3.31 15.19
CA CYS A 35 -7.05 -3.74 13.84
C CYS A 35 -6.45 -5.11 13.53
N ILE A 36 -7.30 -6.08 13.21
CA ILE A 36 -6.93 -7.49 12.99
C ILE A 36 -7.69 -7.97 11.75
N GLY A 37 -7.23 -7.54 10.58
CA GLY A 37 -7.71 -8.05 9.28
C GLY A 37 -8.99 -7.42 8.76
N GLN A 38 -9.48 -6.31 9.32
CA GLN A 38 -10.61 -5.58 8.72
C GLN A 38 -10.20 -5.03 7.35
N ARG A 39 -10.92 -5.47 6.31
CA ARG A 39 -10.64 -5.18 4.90
C ARG A 39 -11.19 -3.83 4.47
N PHE A 40 -10.68 -3.32 3.35
CA PHE A 40 -11.19 -2.13 2.65
C PHE A 40 -11.15 -0.82 3.44
N ILE A 41 -10.39 -0.76 4.56
CA ILE A 41 -10.24 0.48 5.34
C ILE A 41 -9.73 1.59 4.42
N GLY A 42 -10.38 2.75 4.43
CA GLY A 42 -10.00 3.87 3.58
C GLY A 42 -10.49 3.77 2.13
N SER A 43 -11.31 2.77 1.78
CA SER A 43 -11.72 2.57 0.39
C SER A 43 -12.60 3.71 -0.14
N GLY A 44 -12.18 4.34 -1.25
CA GLY A 44 -12.87 5.46 -1.89
C GLY A 44 -12.88 6.76 -1.07
N ILE A 45 -12.06 6.86 -0.02
CA ILE A 45 -12.06 7.99 0.91
C ILE A 45 -11.18 9.14 0.41
N SER A 46 -11.59 10.37 0.73
CA SER A 46 -10.85 11.63 0.53
C SER A 46 -10.85 12.45 1.82
N ASN A 47 -9.90 13.38 1.96
CA ASN A 47 -9.88 14.42 3.01
C ASN A 47 -9.93 13.90 4.47
N LYS A 48 -9.35 12.72 4.72
CA LYS A 48 -9.20 12.13 6.05
C LYS A 48 -7.75 11.70 6.29
N ASN A 49 -7.35 11.71 7.56
CA ASN A 49 -6.08 11.19 8.06
C ASN A 49 -6.40 10.02 8.99
N ILE A 50 -6.05 8.80 8.57
CA ILE A 50 -6.38 7.58 9.29
C ILE A 50 -5.08 6.96 9.81
N VAL A 51 -4.99 6.76 11.12
CA VAL A 51 -3.90 6.02 11.77
C VAL A 51 -4.42 4.67 12.20
N ILE A 52 -3.74 3.59 11.85
CA ILE A 52 -4.12 2.22 12.14
C ILE A 52 -3.06 1.57 13.03
N ASN A 53 -3.47 1.17 14.24
CA ASN A 53 -2.69 0.37 15.17
C ASN A 53 -3.11 -1.09 15.04
N GLY A 54 -2.24 -1.92 14.47
CA GLY A 54 -2.52 -3.31 14.12
C GLY A 54 -2.26 -3.58 12.64
N THR A 55 -2.92 -4.62 12.12
CA THR A 55 -2.78 -5.07 10.73
C THR A 55 -4.14 -4.98 10.04
N PRO A 56 -4.36 -4.01 9.14
CA PRO A 56 -5.55 -4.02 8.28
C PRO A 56 -5.55 -5.23 7.35
N GLY A 57 -6.74 -5.66 6.95
CA GLY A 57 -6.92 -6.72 5.96
C GLY A 57 -6.69 -6.22 4.54
N ASN A 58 -6.95 -7.11 3.58
CA ASN A 58 -6.79 -6.84 2.15
C ASN A 58 -7.50 -5.56 1.69
N ALA A 59 -6.96 -4.98 0.62
CA ALA A 59 -7.50 -3.81 -0.09
C ALA A 59 -7.57 -2.53 0.78
N LEU A 60 -6.62 -2.37 1.71
CA LEU A 60 -6.40 -1.10 2.41
C LEU A 60 -6.23 0.04 1.41
N GLY A 61 -7.02 1.12 1.54
CA GLY A 61 -6.92 2.28 0.66
C GLY A 61 -7.25 2.00 -0.80
N ALA A 62 -8.05 0.97 -1.10
CA ALA A 62 -8.53 0.77 -2.46
C ALA A 62 -9.29 2.01 -2.97
N TYR A 63 -9.09 2.43 -4.21
CA TYR A 63 -9.70 3.63 -4.79
C TYR A 63 -9.47 4.92 -3.96
N LEU A 64 -8.41 4.99 -3.15
CA LEU A 64 -8.10 6.19 -2.35
C LEU A 64 -7.98 7.41 -3.26
N ASN A 65 -8.58 8.53 -2.85
CA ASN A 65 -8.71 9.70 -3.71
C ASN A 65 -8.44 10.99 -2.94
N GLY A 66 -7.29 11.04 -2.25
CA GLY A 66 -6.82 12.25 -1.56
C GLY A 66 -6.98 12.20 -0.03
N ALA A 67 -6.85 11.02 0.57
CA ALA A 67 -6.72 10.86 2.01
C ALA A 67 -5.32 10.34 2.37
N GLU A 68 -4.95 10.45 3.64
CA GLU A 68 -3.70 9.91 4.19
C GLU A 68 -4.00 8.76 5.14
N ILE A 69 -3.28 7.65 4.97
CA ILE A 69 -3.39 6.48 5.83
C ILE A 69 -2.00 6.12 6.35
N THR A 70 -1.84 6.05 7.66
CA THR A 70 -0.63 5.54 8.31
C THR A 70 -0.94 4.24 9.04
N VAL A 71 -0.17 3.19 8.76
CA VAL A 71 -0.27 1.89 9.42
C VAL A 71 0.98 1.68 10.27
N ASN A 72 0.78 1.55 11.59
CA ASN A 72 1.88 1.35 12.54
C ASN A 72 2.39 -0.11 12.60
N GLY A 73 1.78 -1.00 11.81
CA GLY A 73 2.17 -2.40 11.65
C GLY A 73 2.29 -2.78 10.16
N ASN A 74 1.99 -4.04 9.87
CA ASN A 74 1.99 -4.58 8.50
C ASN A 74 0.66 -4.29 7.79
N ALA A 75 0.65 -4.30 6.46
CA ALA A 75 -0.57 -4.38 5.66
C ALA A 75 -0.62 -5.70 4.88
N GLN A 76 -1.81 -6.11 4.45
CA GLN A 76 -2.01 -7.31 3.65
C GLN A 76 -2.09 -6.96 2.15
N ASP A 77 -2.69 -7.86 1.36
CA ASP A 77 -2.66 -7.80 -0.09
C ASP A 77 -3.50 -6.66 -0.66
N ALA A 78 -3.17 -6.27 -1.89
CA ALA A 78 -3.88 -5.28 -2.69
C ALA A 78 -3.99 -3.89 -2.01
N THR A 79 -3.02 -3.55 -1.15
CA THR A 79 -2.97 -2.21 -0.54
C THR A 79 -2.82 -1.15 -1.63
N GLY A 80 -3.71 -0.16 -1.65
CA GLY A 80 -3.73 0.91 -2.65
C GLY A 80 -4.26 0.49 -4.03
N ASP A 81 -5.04 -0.59 -4.12
CA ASP A 81 -5.67 -1.02 -5.38
C ASP A 81 -6.45 0.13 -6.04
N THR A 82 -6.10 0.45 -7.28
CA THR A 82 -6.75 1.48 -8.10
C THR A 82 -6.75 2.86 -7.43
N MET A 83 -5.78 3.13 -6.55
CA MET A 83 -5.59 4.42 -5.90
C MET A 83 -5.38 5.55 -6.92
N ASN A 84 -6.12 6.65 -6.76
CA ASN A 84 -6.13 7.80 -7.67
C ASN A 84 -5.38 9.01 -7.10
N ASP A 85 -5.37 9.17 -5.78
CA ASP A 85 -4.64 10.23 -5.08
C ASP A 85 -4.51 9.94 -3.58
N GLY A 86 -3.65 10.70 -2.89
CA GLY A 86 -3.41 10.59 -1.45
C GLY A 86 -2.10 9.89 -1.11
N THR A 87 -1.98 9.46 0.14
CA THR A 87 -0.76 8.85 0.68
C THR A 87 -1.08 7.66 1.57
N ILE A 88 -0.36 6.55 1.39
CA ILE A 88 -0.37 5.40 2.32
C ILE A 88 1.05 5.20 2.84
N ILE A 89 1.22 5.17 4.16
CA ILE A 89 2.49 4.95 4.86
C ILE A 89 2.35 3.67 5.69
N ILE A 90 3.20 2.70 5.44
CA ILE A 90 3.21 1.41 6.12
C ILE A 90 4.54 1.31 6.85
N HIS A 91 4.48 1.32 8.18
CA HIS A 91 5.67 1.13 8.98
C HIS A 91 6.14 -0.32 8.95
N GLY A 92 5.32 -1.32 8.66
CA GLY A 92 5.77 -2.71 8.49
C GLY A 92 6.05 -3.11 7.04
N SER A 93 5.78 -4.39 6.75
CA SER A 93 5.73 -4.95 5.40
C SER A 93 4.31 -4.89 4.83
N SER A 94 4.19 -4.98 3.50
CA SER A 94 2.92 -5.07 2.78
C SER A 94 2.84 -6.37 1.99
N GLY A 95 1.64 -6.90 1.81
CA GLY A 95 1.38 -8.13 1.07
C GLY A 95 1.52 -7.99 -0.44
N ASP A 96 0.95 -8.96 -1.15
CA ASP A 96 1.00 -9.04 -2.61
C ASP A 96 0.21 -7.90 -3.26
N ALA A 97 0.58 -7.55 -4.49
CA ALA A 97 -0.13 -6.58 -5.32
C ALA A 97 -0.30 -5.19 -4.67
N THR A 98 0.63 -4.78 -3.81
CA THR A 98 0.67 -3.41 -3.27
C THR A 98 0.80 -2.40 -4.42
N GLY A 99 -0.08 -1.40 -4.49
CA GLY A 99 -0.15 -0.43 -5.59
C GLY A 99 -0.79 -0.98 -6.87
N TYR A 100 -1.59 -2.06 -6.79
CA TYR A 100 -2.26 -2.64 -7.95
C TYR A 100 -3.05 -1.57 -8.72
N ALA A 101 -2.76 -1.40 -10.02
CA ALA A 101 -3.47 -0.51 -10.92
C ALA A 101 -3.57 0.96 -10.47
N MET A 102 -2.74 1.39 -9.50
CA MET A 102 -2.74 2.75 -9.00
C MET A 102 -2.38 3.73 -10.12
N ARG A 103 -3.05 4.89 -10.10
CA ARG A 103 -2.92 5.93 -11.12
C ARG A 103 -2.27 7.20 -10.61
N GLY A 104 -2.35 7.44 -9.29
CA GLY A 104 -1.77 8.61 -8.64
C GLY A 104 -1.58 8.36 -7.15
N GLY A 105 -1.09 9.38 -6.45
CA GLY A 105 -0.75 9.29 -5.04
C GLY A 105 0.55 8.55 -4.77
N LYS A 106 0.84 8.32 -3.49
CA LYS A 106 2.12 7.78 -3.02
C LYS A 106 1.90 6.65 -2.01
N ILE A 107 2.64 5.56 -2.16
CA ILE A 107 2.68 4.47 -1.18
C ILE A 107 4.12 4.31 -0.70
N PHE A 108 4.32 4.31 0.61
CA PHE A 108 5.60 4.09 1.26
C PHE A 108 5.51 2.85 2.15
N VAL A 109 6.35 1.86 1.87
CA VAL A 109 6.49 0.63 2.67
C VAL A 109 7.88 0.66 3.29
N ARG A 110 7.99 0.67 4.63
CA ARG A 110 9.29 0.73 5.29
C ARG A 110 10.08 -0.57 5.09
N ASP A 111 9.41 -1.70 5.25
CA ASP A 111 10.04 -3.01 5.17
C ASP A 111 9.79 -3.61 3.78
N ASN A 112 9.28 -4.84 3.67
CA ASN A 112 9.18 -5.56 2.39
C ASN A 112 7.80 -5.44 1.73
N ALA A 113 7.74 -5.65 0.42
CA ALA A 113 6.49 -5.85 -0.32
C ALA A 113 6.45 -7.25 -0.95
N GLY A 114 5.25 -7.83 -1.03
CA GLY A 114 5.02 -9.14 -1.65
C GLY A 114 5.21 -9.18 -3.16
N TYR A 115 4.65 -10.22 -3.78
CA TYR A 115 4.65 -10.44 -5.23
C TYR A 115 3.85 -9.34 -5.93
N ARG A 116 4.22 -9.02 -7.17
CA ARG A 116 3.42 -8.13 -8.04
C ARG A 116 3.19 -6.71 -7.49
N ALA A 117 4.06 -6.23 -6.63
CA ALA A 117 4.01 -4.83 -6.21
C ALA A 117 4.08 -3.91 -7.45
N GLY A 118 3.17 -2.94 -7.56
CA GLY A 118 3.04 -2.04 -8.69
C GLY A 118 2.49 -2.67 -9.97
N ILE A 119 1.88 -3.86 -9.93
CA ILE A 119 1.26 -4.46 -11.12
C ILE A 119 0.22 -3.53 -11.74
N HIS A 120 0.27 -3.34 -13.06
CA HIS A 120 -0.60 -2.41 -13.81
C HIS A 120 -0.58 -0.94 -13.36
N MET A 121 0.39 -0.52 -12.55
CA MET A 121 0.57 0.88 -12.15
C MET A 121 0.76 1.77 -13.40
N LYS A 122 0.02 2.88 -13.51
CA LYS A 122 -0.02 3.69 -14.75
C LYS A 122 -0.10 5.18 -14.47
N ALA A 123 0.64 6.00 -15.21
CA ALA A 123 0.45 7.44 -15.20
C ALA A 123 -0.63 7.82 -16.22
N TYR A 124 -1.46 8.81 -15.90
CA TYR A 124 -2.46 9.33 -16.84
C TYR A 124 -2.63 10.83 -16.65
N LYS A 125 -2.32 11.59 -17.71
CA LYS A 125 -2.32 13.07 -17.69
C LYS A 125 -1.46 13.60 -16.53
N GLU A 126 -2.05 14.35 -15.61
CA GLU A 126 -1.39 14.92 -14.43
C GLU A 126 -1.14 13.91 -13.30
N LYS A 127 -1.75 12.73 -13.37
CA LYS A 127 -1.64 11.71 -12.32
C LYS A 127 -0.36 10.90 -12.50
N PHE A 128 0.47 10.91 -11.45
CA PHE A 128 1.75 10.24 -11.41
C PHE A 128 1.89 9.41 -10.12
N PRO A 129 1.76 8.07 -10.19
CA PRO A 129 1.85 7.23 -9.01
C PRO A 129 3.30 7.02 -8.59
N VAL A 130 3.53 6.90 -7.28
CA VAL A 130 4.85 6.58 -6.70
C VAL A 130 4.70 5.47 -5.67
N LEU A 131 5.54 4.45 -5.78
CA LEU A 131 5.67 3.36 -4.81
C LEU A 131 7.13 3.29 -4.34
N ILE A 132 7.36 3.43 -3.04
CA ILE A 132 8.69 3.28 -2.43
C ILE A 132 8.65 2.12 -1.43
N ILE A 133 9.58 1.19 -1.59
CA ILE A 133 9.75 0.01 -0.75
C ILE A 133 11.14 0.09 -0.12
N GLY A 134 11.21 0.09 1.20
CA GLY A 134 12.45 0.21 1.92
C GLY A 134 13.28 -1.08 1.88
N GLY A 135 12.68 -2.23 2.16
CA GLY A 135 13.33 -3.54 2.09
C GLY A 135 13.39 -4.10 0.66
N SER A 136 12.92 -5.33 0.49
CA SER A 136 12.85 -6.02 -0.80
C SER A 136 11.41 -6.14 -1.33
N ALA A 137 11.30 -6.44 -2.63
CA ALA A 137 10.04 -6.79 -3.26
C ALA A 137 10.04 -8.25 -3.77
N GLY A 138 8.88 -8.88 -3.81
CA GLY A 138 8.72 -10.21 -4.39
C GLY A 138 8.90 -10.23 -5.92
N SER A 139 8.64 -11.39 -6.53
CA SER A 139 8.67 -11.53 -8.00
C SER A 139 7.61 -10.66 -8.68
N PHE A 140 7.82 -10.39 -9.97
CA PHE A 140 6.90 -9.62 -10.83
C PHE A 140 6.69 -8.16 -10.39
N LEU A 141 7.70 -7.55 -9.74
CA LEU A 141 7.69 -6.11 -9.44
C LEU A 141 7.43 -5.30 -10.71
N GLY A 142 6.41 -4.44 -10.71
CA GLY A 142 6.07 -3.58 -11.84
C GLY A 142 5.55 -4.34 -13.08
N GLU A 143 5.02 -5.54 -12.92
CA GLU A 143 4.40 -6.30 -14.02
C GLU A 143 3.34 -5.43 -14.73
N TYR A 144 3.44 -5.29 -16.05
CA TYR A 144 2.58 -4.42 -16.87
C TYR A 144 2.50 -2.95 -16.42
N GLN A 145 3.55 -2.42 -15.77
CA GLN A 145 3.63 -0.99 -15.44
C GLN A 145 3.59 -0.15 -16.72
N ALA A 146 2.78 0.91 -16.73
CA ALA A 146 2.59 1.84 -17.85
C ALA A 146 2.84 3.30 -17.45
N GLY A 147 3.43 3.55 -16.28
CA GLY A 147 3.84 4.88 -15.83
C GLY A 147 4.13 4.94 -14.33
N GLY A 148 4.52 6.12 -13.86
CA GLY A 148 4.91 6.35 -12.46
C GLY A 148 6.31 5.84 -12.13
N VAL A 149 6.64 5.85 -10.84
CA VAL A 149 7.96 5.45 -10.32
C VAL A 149 7.83 4.42 -9.20
N ILE A 150 8.57 3.33 -9.33
CA ILE A 150 8.78 2.35 -8.26
C ILE A 150 10.23 2.44 -7.80
N VAL A 151 10.47 2.51 -6.49
CA VAL A 151 11.82 2.50 -5.89
C VAL A 151 11.91 1.38 -4.88
N VAL A 152 12.95 0.55 -4.97
CA VAL A 152 13.27 -0.49 -3.98
C VAL A 152 14.66 -0.24 -3.42
N LEU A 153 14.74 0.05 -2.12
CA LEU A 153 15.96 0.54 -1.48
C LEU A 153 16.86 -0.58 -0.94
N GLY A 154 16.35 -1.80 -0.74
CA GLY A 154 17.16 -2.90 -0.18
C GLY A 154 17.67 -2.64 1.23
N LEU A 155 17.03 -1.73 1.99
CA LEU A 155 17.38 -1.44 3.37
C LEU A 155 17.29 -2.71 4.21
N ASN A 156 18.33 -2.95 5.01
CA ASN A 156 18.48 -4.14 5.85
C ASN A 156 18.55 -5.47 5.07
N SER A 157 18.77 -5.43 3.74
CA SER A 157 19.22 -6.62 3.01
C SER A 157 20.67 -6.91 3.41
N HIS A 158 20.94 -8.16 3.80
CA HIS A 158 22.31 -8.65 3.99
C HIS A 158 22.85 -9.34 2.73
N SER A 159 22.07 -9.39 1.64
CA SER A 159 22.49 -9.94 0.36
C SER A 159 23.02 -8.84 -0.55
N THR A 160 24.01 -9.19 -1.37
CA THR A 160 24.52 -8.40 -2.50
C THR A 160 23.64 -8.50 -3.75
N ASP A 161 22.67 -9.42 -3.75
CA ASP A 161 21.72 -9.59 -4.85
C ASP A 161 20.76 -8.40 -4.97
N ALA A 162 20.13 -8.28 -6.13
CA ALA A 162 19.09 -7.29 -6.33
C ALA A 162 17.95 -7.49 -5.31
N PRO A 163 17.37 -6.41 -4.73
CA PRO A 163 16.34 -6.50 -3.69
C PRO A 163 14.96 -6.84 -4.27
N VAL A 164 14.90 -7.66 -5.32
CA VAL A 164 13.69 -8.03 -6.05
C VAL A 164 13.71 -9.50 -6.42
N GLY A 165 12.52 -10.12 -6.50
CA GLY A 165 12.38 -11.46 -7.07
C GLY A 165 12.48 -11.48 -8.60
N TYR A 166 12.16 -12.63 -9.18
CA TYR A 166 12.22 -12.86 -10.63
C TYR A 166 11.23 -12.00 -11.43
N PHE A 167 11.51 -11.81 -12.72
CA PHE A 167 10.61 -11.17 -13.69
C PHE A 167 10.26 -9.70 -13.36
N CYS A 168 11.21 -8.96 -12.78
CA CYS A 168 11.07 -7.52 -12.56
C CYS A 168 10.79 -6.80 -13.89
N GLY A 169 9.74 -5.97 -13.92
CA GLY A 169 9.35 -5.18 -15.08
C GLY A 169 8.78 -5.98 -16.25
N THR A 170 8.36 -7.23 -16.05
CA THR A 170 7.79 -8.03 -17.15
C THR A 170 6.55 -7.34 -17.75
N GLY A 171 6.52 -7.18 -19.07
CA GLY A 171 5.44 -6.48 -19.78
C GLY A 171 5.35 -4.98 -19.49
N MET A 172 6.37 -4.36 -18.89
CA MET A 172 6.38 -2.91 -18.65
C MET A 172 6.36 -2.13 -19.97
N HIS A 173 5.39 -1.23 -20.10
CA HIS A 173 5.19 -0.35 -21.25
C HIS A 173 5.60 1.11 -20.99
N GLY A 174 5.82 1.49 -19.72
CA GLY A 174 6.25 2.83 -19.35
C GLY A 174 6.44 3.02 -17.84
N GLY A 175 6.99 4.17 -17.45
CA GLY A 175 7.39 4.47 -16.08
C GLY A 175 8.87 4.20 -15.83
N ALA A 176 9.27 4.13 -14.56
CA ALA A 176 10.62 3.75 -14.15
C ALA A 176 10.60 2.90 -12.88
N ILE A 177 11.54 1.95 -12.81
CA ILE A 177 11.86 1.16 -11.62
C ILE A 177 13.32 1.46 -11.25
N TYR A 178 13.55 1.88 -10.03
CA TYR A 178 14.89 2.13 -9.49
C TYR A 178 15.18 1.10 -8.39
N LEU A 179 16.30 0.39 -8.55
CA LEU A 179 16.76 -0.60 -7.58
C LEU A 179 18.08 -0.12 -6.99
N CYS A 180 18.15 -0.04 -5.67
CA CYS A 180 19.42 0.18 -4.98
C CYS A 180 20.09 -1.18 -4.78
N CYS A 181 20.96 -1.56 -5.72
CA CYS A 181 21.65 -2.84 -5.72
C CYS A 181 23.06 -2.75 -6.30
N GLU A 182 23.96 -3.62 -5.84
CA GLU A 182 25.30 -3.78 -6.40
C GLU A 182 25.32 -4.69 -7.63
N LYS A 183 24.49 -5.75 -7.61
CA LYS A 183 24.27 -6.67 -8.74
C LYS A 183 22.88 -6.45 -9.34
N LEU A 184 22.81 -6.38 -10.67
CA LEU A 184 21.54 -6.29 -11.40
C LEU A 184 20.71 -7.58 -11.23
N PRO A 185 19.37 -7.50 -11.22
CA PRO A 185 18.52 -8.67 -11.26
C PRO A 185 18.73 -9.45 -12.57
N GLU A 186 18.68 -10.78 -12.49
CA GLU A 186 18.83 -11.69 -13.63
C GLU A 186 17.57 -11.77 -14.50
#